data_AF-A0AB74KT37-F1
#
_entry.id   AF-A0AB74KT37-F1
#
_cell.length_a   1.000
_cell.length_b   1.000
_cell.length_c   1.000
_cell.angle_alpha   90.00
_cell.angle_beta   90.00
_cell.angle_gamma   90.00
#
_symmetry.space_group_name_H-M   'P 1'
#
loop_
_entity.id
_entity.type
_entity.pdbx_description
1 polymer ?
#
loop_
_entity_poly.entity_id
_entity_poly.type
_entity_poly.pdbx_seq_one_letter_code
_entity_poly.pdbx_strand_id
1 'polypeptide(L)'
;MGKYYEWSIRNILHKIIAKPHDVDKYIEQCYDLYCEGFGFMDNLGLGYGLGLTCPDGFNDKVDEFYPHIAEEAERVILWLDIRKILITGHSGEYRGIEYDDNRSHKEKEPTSYKIQKSKK
;
A
#
# COMPACT_ATOMS: atom_id res chain seq x y z
N MET A 1 -13.39 -7.15 -13.51
CA MET A 1 -12.02 -7.17 -12.94
C MET A 1 -11.73 -5.96 -12.05
N GLY A 2 -11.89 -4.71 -12.51
CA GLY A 2 -11.60 -3.52 -11.66
C GLY A 2 -12.26 -3.52 -10.27
N LYS A 3 -13.56 -3.83 -10.18
CA LYS A 3 -14.29 -3.94 -8.89
C LYS A 3 -13.76 -5.04 -7.95
N TYR A 4 -13.21 -6.12 -8.52
CA TYR A 4 -12.63 -7.21 -7.72
C TYR A 4 -11.30 -6.78 -7.11
N TYR A 5 -10.42 -6.16 -7.90
CA TYR A 5 -9.16 -5.59 -7.41
C TYR A 5 -9.40 -4.52 -6.36
N GLU A 6 -10.37 -3.62 -6.59
CA GLU A 6 -10.74 -2.60 -5.60
C GLU A 6 -11.21 -3.23 -4.29
N TRP A 7 -12.10 -4.23 -4.35
CA TRP A 7 -12.55 -4.95 -3.16
C TRP A 7 -11.41 -5.65 -2.43
N SER A 8 -10.52 -6.33 -3.17
CA SER A 8 -9.37 -7.04 -2.62
C SER A 8 -8.41 -6.09 -1.90
N ILE A 9 -8.07 -4.98 -2.56
CA ILE A 9 -7.22 -3.92 -1.99
C ILE A 9 -7.86 -3.35 -0.72
N ARG A 10 -9.14 -2.98 -0.77
CA ARG A 10 -9.85 -2.45 0.40
C ARG A 10 -9.83 -3.44 1.56
N ASN A 11 -10.03 -4.72 1.30
CA ASN A 11 -9.98 -5.75 2.32
C ASN A 11 -8.61 -5.82 3.00
N ILE A 12 -7.51 -5.79 2.22
CA ILE A 12 -6.14 -5.75 2.74
C ILE A 12 -5.92 -4.49 3.60
N LEU A 13 -6.31 -3.31 3.11
CA LEU A 13 -6.13 -2.05 3.83
C LEU A 13 -6.93 -2.02 5.15
N HIS A 14 -8.16 -2.52 5.15
CA HIS A 14 -8.95 -2.65 6.38
C HIS A 14 -8.33 -3.62 7.39
N LYS A 15 -7.68 -4.69 6.94
CA LYS A 15 -6.93 -5.59 7.83
C LYS A 15 -5.72 -4.88 8.44
N ILE A 16 -4.99 -4.09 7.66
CA ILE A 16 -3.88 -3.27 8.17
C ILE A 16 -4.35 -2.29 9.26
N ILE A 17 -5.51 -1.64 9.05
CA ILE A 17 -6.10 -0.71 10.03
C ILE A 17 -6.58 -1.46 11.28
N ALA A 18 -7.26 -2.60 11.11
CA ALA A 18 -7.77 -3.41 12.23
C ALA A 18 -6.65 -4.07 13.05
N LYS A 19 -5.45 -4.19 12.48
CA LYS A 19 -4.25 -4.74 13.11
C LYS A 19 -4.49 -6.11 13.79
N PRO A 20 -4.88 -7.15 13.04
CA PRO A 20 -4.94 -8.51 13.57
C PRO A 20 -3.54 -9.03 13.90
N HIS A 21 -3.46 -10.18 14.57
CA HIS A 21 -2.17 -10.78 14.97
C HIS A 21 -1.25 -11.09 13.76
N ASP A 22 -1.82 -11.35 12.59
CA ASP A 22 -1.13 -11.64 11.34
C ASP A 22 -1.07 -10.42 10.39
N VAL A 23 -1.00 -9.21 10.95
CA VAL A 23 -1.01 -7.95 10.17
C VAL A 23 0.18 -7.81 9.22
N ASP A 24 1.31 -8.39 9.59
CA ASP A 24 2.54 -8.48 8.80
C ASP A 24 2.28 -9.00 7.37
N LYS A 25 1.49 -10.06 7.25
CA LYS A 25 1.13 -10.66 5.96
C LYS A 25 0.34 -9.73 5.04
N TYR A 26 -0.47 -8.85 5.60
CA TYR A 26 -1.25 -7.89 4.81
C TYR A 26 -0.39 -6.71 4.36
N ILE A 27 0.58 -6.32 5.17
CA ILE A 27 1.58 -5.29 4.80
C ILE A 27 2.51 -5.85 3.71
N GLU A 28 2.91 -7.12 3.79
CA GLU A 28 3.66 -7.81 2.73
C GLU A 28 2.87 -7.85 1.41
N GLN A 29 1.57 -8.14 1.44
CA GLN A 29 0.72 -8.08 0.25
C GLN A 29 0.69 -6.70 -0.41
N CYS A 30 0.92 -5.60 0.33
CA CYS A 30 1.07 -4.28 -0.29
C CYS A 30 2.33 -4.18 -1.17
N TYR A 31 3.40 -4.90 -0.84
CA TYR A 31 4.59 -4.99 -1.69
C TYR A 31 4.30 -5.78 -2.97
N ASP A 32 3.57 -6.88 -2.86
CA ASP A 32 3.14 -7.67 -4.02
C ASP A 32 2.27 -6.83 -4.96
N LEU A 33 1.27 -6.11 -4.42
CA LEU A 33 0.43 -5.20 -5.20
C LEU A 33 1.26 -4.10 -5.89
N TYR A 34 2.25 -3.53 -5.20
CA TYR A 34 3.17 -2.58 -5.83
C TYR A 34 3.93 -3.23 -6.99
N CYS A 35 4.43 -4.46 -6.80
CA CYS A 35 5.12 -5.24 -7.83
C CYS A 35 4.21 -5.65 -9.00
N GLU A 36 2.91 -5.79 -8.78
CA GLU A 36 1.88 -6.02 -9.81
C GLU A 36 1.55 -4.75 -10.61
N GLY A 37 2.05 -3.58 -10.21
CA GLY A 37 1.91 -2.32 -10.93
C GLY A 37 0.95 -1.33 -10.28
N PHE A 38 0.42 -1.60 -9.09
CA PHE A 38 -0.36 -0.62 -8.32
C PHE A 38 0.58 0.45 -7.73
N GLY A 39 1.07 1.37 -8.57
CA GLY A 39 2.07 2.36 -8.17
C GLY A 39 1.65 3.28 -7.02
N PHE A 40 0.34 3.44 -6.79
CA PHE A 40 -0.17 4.18 -5.63
C PHE A 40 0.07 3.48 -4.28
N MET A 41 0.48 2.20 -4.31
CA MET A 41 0.87 1.44 -3.12
C MET A 41 2.31 1.71 -2.69
N ASP A 42 3.10 2.53 -3.40
CA ASP A 42 4.52 2.78 -3.10
C ASP A 42 4.81 3.03 -1.60
N ASN A 43 4.03 3.89 -0.95
CA ASN A 43 4.19 4.17 0.48
C ASN A 43 4.02 2.93 1.36
N LEU A 44 3.03 2.08 1.07
CA LEU A 44 2.75 0.87 1.85
C LEU A 44 3.67 -0.27 1.46
N GLY A 45 3.85 -0.51 0.15
CA GLY A 45 4.65 -1.59 -0.40
C GLY A 45 6.14 -1.39 -0.24
N LEU A 46 6.72 -0.28 -0.71
CA LEU A 46 8.15 -0.03 -0.55
C LEU A 46 8.51 0.57 0.81
N GLY A 47 7.63 1.41 1.36
CA GLY A 47 7.89 2.07 2.64
C GLY A 47 7.88 1.12 3.84
N TYR A 48 6.98 0.13 3.83
CA TYR A 48 6.75 -0.76 4.97
C TYR A 48 6.79 -2.24 4.59
N GLY A 49 6.20 -2.63 3.45
CA GLY A 49 6.15 -4.03 2.99
C GLY A 49 7.52 -4.62 2.65
N LEU A 50 8.39 -3.88 1.95
CA LEU A 50 9.73 -4.33 1.58
C LEU A 50 10.57 -4.71 2.81
N GLY A 51 10.40 -3.99 3.92
CA GLY A 51 11.07 -4.30 5.18
C GLY A 51 10.67 -5.66 5.72
N LEU A 52 9.42 -6.08 5.53
CA LEU A 52 8.91 -7.38 5.98
C LEU A 52 9.29 -8.54 5.06
N THR A 53 9.32 -8.30 3.75
CA THR A 53 9.70 -9.32 2.76
C THR A 53 11.19 -9.68 2.84
N CYS A 54 12.05 -8.78 3.37
CA CYS A 54 13.47 -9.05 3.60
C CYS A 54 13.73 -9.36 5.09
N PRO A 55 14.19 -10.58 5.49
CA PRO A 55 14.17 -11.06 6.87
C PRO A 55 15.12 -10.39 7.89
N ASP A 56 15.66 -9.20 7.63
CA ASP A 56 16.74 -8.60 8.41
C ASP A 56 16.26 -7.96 9.74
N GLY A 57 15.20 -8.50 10.36
CA GLY A 57 14.72 -8.11 11.70
C GLY A 57 13.57 -7.09 11.74
N PHE A 58 12.71 -7.06 10.72
CA PHE A 58 11.58 -6.12 10.63
C PHE A 58 10.28 -6.63 11.26
N ASN A 59 10.10 -7.95 11.38
CA ASN A 59 8.86 -8.54 11.93
C ASN A 59 8.53 -8.04 13.34
N ASP A 60 9.56 -7.87 14.20
CA ASP A 60 9.38 -7.38 15.57
C ASP A 60 9.18 -5.85 15.66
N LYS A 61 9.32 -5.13 14.54
CA LYS A 61 9.28 -3.65 14.50
C LYS A 61 8.02 -3.09 13.85
N VAL A 62 7.13 -3.93 13.34
CA VAL A 62 5.85 -3.51 12.72
C VAL A 62 5.09 -2.57 13.66
N ASP A 63 5.07 -2.91 14.95
CA ASP A 63 4.41 -2.11 15.98
C ASP A 63 4.95 -0.68 16.10
N GLU A 64 6.24 -0.44 15.83
CA GLU A 64 6.84 0.90 15.85
C GLU A 64 6.34 1.80 14.72
N PHE A 65 5.83 1.22 13.64
CA PHE A 65 5.32 1.95 12.48
C PHE A 65 3.83 2.27 12.61
N TYR A 66 3.14 1.74 13.62
CA TYR A 66 1.81 2.20 13.99
C TYR A 66 1.91 3.52 14.79
N PRO A 67 1.00 4.49 14.58
CA PRO A 67 -0.18 4.42 13.72
C PRO A 67 0.06 4.80 12.25
N HIS A 68 1.26 5.23 11.86
CA HIS A 68 1.55 5.77 10.52
C HIS A 68 1.18 4.83 9.36
N ILE A 69 1.41 3.52 9.50
CA ILE A 69 0.97 2.52 8.51
C ILE A 69 -0.56 2.56 8.31
N ALA A 70 -1.31 2.68 9.40
CA ALA A 70 -2.77 2.74 9.34
C ALA A 70 -3.23 4.05 8.67
N GLU A 71 -2.57 5.18 8.95
CA GLU A 71 -2.87 6.47 8.31
C GLU A 71 -2.62 6.43 6.79
N GLU A 72 -1.55 5.78 6.34
CA GLU A 72 -1.30 5.58 4.91
C GLU A 72 -2.35 4.64 4.28
N ALA A 73 -2.76 3.58 5.00
CA ALA A 73 -3.83 2.70 4.54
C ALA A 73 -5.18 3.43 4.40
N GLU A 74 -5.55 4.24 5.40
CA GLU A 74 -6.74 5.11 5.35
C GLU A 74 -6.67 6.10 4.19
N ARG A 75 -5.49 6.65 3.90
CA ARG A 75 -5.30 7.56 2.76
C ARG A 75 -5.53 6.87 1.42
N VAL A 76 -5.07 5.63 1.26
CA VAL A 76 -5.33 4.86 0.03
C VAL A 76 -6.82 4.54 -0.08
N ILE A 77 -7.50 4.16 1.00
CA ILE A 77 -8.96 3.96 1.02
C ILE A 77 -9.67 5.24 0.59
N LEU A 78 -9.28 6.39 1.14
CA LEU A 78 -9.83 7.68 0.77
C LEU A 78 -9.67 7.95 -0.73
N TRP A 79 -8.49 7.70 -1.30
CA TRP A 79 -8.28 7.87 -2.75
C TRP A 79 -9.20 7.01 -3.61
N LEU A 80 -9.53 5.80 -3.17
CA LEU A 80 -10.52 4.94 -3.83
C LEU A 80 -11.94 5.51 -3.66
N ASP A 81 -12.30 5.97 -2.45
CA ASP A 81 -13.63 6.53 -2.15
C ASP A 81 -13.95 7.78 -2.96
N ILE A 82 -12.99 8.72 -3.04
CA ILE A 82 -13.16 9.97 -3.79
C ILE A 82 -12.77 9.83 -5.28
N ARG A 83 -12.55 8.60 -5.75
CA ARG A 83 -12.18 8.26 -7.14
C ARG A 83 -10.96 9.01 -7.66
N LYS A 84 -10.02 9.35 -6.76
CA LYS A 84 -8.68 9.79 -7.17
C LYS A 84 -7.88 8.66 -7.78
N ILE A 85 -8.18 7.42 -7.37
CA ILE A 85 -7.70 6.21 -8.00
C ILE A 85 -8.91 5.43 -8.49
N LEU A 86 -8.93 5.07 -9.77
CA LEU A 86 -9.99 4.27 -10.36
C LEU A 86 -9.37 3.09 -11.11
N ILE A 87 -9.55 1.88 -10.60
CA ILE A 87 -9.02 0.67 -11.23
C ILE A 87 -9.95 0.29 -12.40
N THR A 88 -9.45 0.40 -13.62
CA THR A 88 -10.22 0.24 -14.85
C THR A 88 -10.16 -1.20 -15.37
N GLY A 89 -9.06 -1.92 -15.14
CA GLY A 89 -8.91 -3.26 -15.69
C GLY A 89 -7.56 -3.91 -15.40
N HIS A 90 -7.30 -4.99 -16.15
CA HIS A 90 -6.02 -5.65 -16.23
C HIS A 90 -5.86 -6.17 -17.66
N SER A 91 -4.79 -5.80 -18.36
CA SER A 91 -4.52 -6.14 -19.76
C SER A 91 -4.21 -7.62 -19.99
N GLY A 92 -3.87 -8.35 -18.91
CA GLY A 92 -3.50 -9.77 -18.93
C GLY A 92 -1.99 -10.00 -19.04
N GLU A 93 -1.23 -8.94 -19.29
CA GLU A 93 0.23 -8.98 -19.31
C GLU A 93 0.83 -8.90 -17.90
N TYR A 94 2.12 -9.24 -17.78
CA TYR A 94 2.84 -9.04 -16.52
C TYR A 94 2.88 -7.55 -16.18
N ARG A 95 2.45 -7.19 -14.95
CA ARG A 95 2.18 -5.80 -14.52
C ARG A 95 1.13 -5.08 -15.38
N GLY A 96 0.19 -5.83 -15.92
CA GLY A 96 -0.86 -5.32 -16.81
C GLY A 96 -1.99 -4.59 -16.11
N ILE A 97 -1.85 -4.16 -14.85
CA ILE A 97 -2.93 -3.47 -14.15
C ILE A 97 -3.19 -2.09 -14.78
N GLU A 98 -4.46 -1.77 -14.98
CA GLU A 98 -4.89 -0.50 -15.55
C GLU A 98 -5.69 0.28 -14.50
N TYR A 99 -5.29 1.53 -14.26
CA TYR A 99 -6.00 2.44 -13.36
C TYR A 99 -5.74 3.91 -13.73
N ASP A 100 -6.72 4.75 -13.47
CA ASP A 100 -6.59 6.21 -13.58
C ASP A 100 -6.13 6.81 -12.25
N ASP A 101 -5.05 7.59 -12.27
CA ASP A 101 -4.49 8.29 -11.11
C ASP A 101 -4.64 9.80 -11.21
N ASN A 102 -5.77 10.29 -10.69
CA ASN A 102 -6.16 11.69 -10.64
C ASN A 102 -5.61 12.43 -9.41
N ARG A 103 -4.68 11.84 -8.64
CA ARG A 103 -4.00 12.54 -7.55
C ARG A 103 -3.15 13.68 -8.12
N SER A 104 -3.04 14.77 -7.35
CA SER A 104 -2.14 15.87 -7.72
C SER A 104 -0.66 15.44 -7.64
N HIS A 105 0.24 16.13 -8.33
CA HIS A 105 1.67 15.82 -8.30
C HIS A 105 2.24 15.82 -6.86
N LYS A 106 1.74 16.71 -5.99
CA LYS A 106 2.12 16.78 -4.57
C LYS A 106 1.67 15.55 -3.77
N GLU A 107 0.51 14.98 -4.11
CA GLU A 107 -0.03 13.77 -3.44
C GLU A 107 0.62 12.48 -3.93
N LYS A 108 1.27 12.53 -5.10
CA LYS A 108 2.07 11.43 -5.66
C LYS A 108 3.48 11.37 -5.07
N GLU A 109 3.93 12.41 -4.36
CA GLU A 109 5.22 12.39 -3.69
C GLU A 109 5.21 11.35 -2.55
N PRO A 110 6.16 10.40 -2.54
CA PRO A 110 6.15 9.37 -1.52
C PRO A 110 6.52 9.96 -0.16
N THR A 111 5.74 9.59 0.85
CA THR A 111 5.88 10.07 2.24
C THR A 111 6.73 9.13 3.08
N SER A 112 6.80 7.85 2.70
CA SER A 112 7.51 6.80 3.44
C SER A 112 9.02 7.05 3.56
N TYR A 113 9.67 7.54 2.50
CA TYR A 113 11.12 7.83 2.51
C TYR A 113 11.53 8.96 3.47
N LYS A 114 10.59 9.82 3.89
CA LYS A 114 10.88 10.91 4.85
C LYS A 114 11.02 10.37 6.27
N ILE A 115 10.37 9.27 6.60
CA ILE A 115 10.42 8.64 7.94
C ILE A 115 11.78 7.95 8.15
N GLN A 116 12.33 7.29 7.11
CA GLN A 116 13.63 6.62 7.22
C GLN A 116 14.81 7.58 7.44
N LYS A 117 14.75 8.81 6.90
CA LYS A 117 15.82 9.82 7.07
C LYS A 117 15.87 10.47 8.46
N SER A 118 14.80 10.37 9.25
CA SER A 118 14.76 10.95 10.60
C SER A 118 15.31 10.03 11.70
N LYS A 119 15.65 8.77 11.38
CA LYS A 119 16.32 7.81 12.28
C LYS A 119 17.84 7.77 12.06
N LYS A 120 18.49 8.92 11.87
CA LYS A 120 19.97 9.01 11.77
C LYS A 120 20.56 9.83 12.91
#